data_AF-A0AA38FXT1-F1
#
_entry.id   AF-A0AA38FXT1-F1
#
_cell.length_a   1.000
_cell.length_b   1.000
_cell.length_c   1.000
_cell.angle_alpha   90.00
_cell.angle_beta   90.00
_cell.angle_gamma   90.00
#
_symmetry.space_group_name_H-M   'P 1'
#
loop_
_entity.id
_entity.type
_entity.pdbx_description
1 polymer ?
#
loop_
_entity_poly.entity_id
_entity_poly.type
_entity_poly.pdbx_seq_one_letter_code
_entity_poly.pdbx_strand_id
1 'polypeptide(L)'
;LMDLNESPVYVLLNPAINHAQKDLPITIYENELHVIDGVPSLIFVRSSYTIETVEAERISVDHVAHLKPSDGGSAATQLAAHLTGIHSAIKMLNSRIRVLYHFLSAMQKGEIPCENSLLRQVSSLLRRLPATESPKFQDDFLMEYNDTLLMTYLAMITNCS
;
A
#
# COMPACT_ATOMS: atom_id res chain seq x y z
N LEU A 1 -29.09 -26.43 10.29
CA LEU A 1 -27.84 -26.47 11.07
C LEU A 1 -26.78 -25.95 10.11
N MET A 2 -26.03 -24.89 10.43
CA MET A 2 -24.89 -24.52 9.58
C MET A 2 -23.82 -25.60 9.75
N ASP A 3 -23.46 -26.25 8.66
CA ASP A 3 -22.36 -27.22 8.63
C ASP A 3 -21.07 -26.48 9.01
N LEU A 4 -20.46 -26.88 10.11
CA LEU A 4 -19.20 -26.32 10.58
C LEU A 4 -18.10 -26.70 9.57
N ASN A 5 -17.30 -25.70 9.16
CA ASN A 5 -16.16 -25.93 8.28
C ASN A 5 -15.17 -26.90 8.95
N GLU A 6 -14.74 -27.92 8.22
CA GLU A 6 -13.78 -28.95 8.68
C GLU A 6 -12.37 -28.37 8.92
N SER A 7 -12.06 -27.19 8.39
CA SER A 7 -10.79 -26.48 8.61
C SER A 7 -11.02 -25.01 8.98
N PRO A 8 -11.40 -24.72 10.23
CA PRO A 8 -11.58 -23.36 10.70
C PRO A 8 -10.23 -22.65 10.90
N VAL A 9 -10.23 -21.34 10.69
CA VAL A 9 -9.10 -20.46 11.00
C VAL A 9 -9.38 -19.73 12.31
N TYR A 10 -8.38 -19.65 13.19
CA TYR A 10 -8.49 -18.96 14.47
C TYR A 10 -7.80 -17.59 14.40
N VAL A 11 -8.57 -16.51 14.58
CA VAL A 11 -8.07 -15.13 14.52
C VAL A 11 -8.06 -14.52 15.92
N LEU A 12 -6.88 -14.15 16.40
CA LEU A 12 -6.69 -13.47 17.68
C LEU A 12 -6.45 -11.98 17.45
N LEU A 13 -7.37 -11.13 17.90
CA LEU A 13 -7.22 -9.68 17.94
C LEU A 13 -6.68 -9.26 19.31
N ASN A 14 -5.60 -8.48 19.33
CA ASN A 14 -5.16 -7.79 20.52
C ASN A 14 -5.73 -6.36 20.54
N PRO A 15 -6.68 -6.04 21.45
CA PRO A 15 -7.28 -4.71 21.51
C PRO A 15 -6.35 -3.64 22.11
N ALA A 16 -5.21 -4.04 22.70
CA ALA A 16 -4.26 -3.09 23.26
C ALA A 16 -3.55 -2.31 22.14
N ILE A 17 -3.83 -1.02 22.06
CA ILE A 17 -3.27 -0.14 21.03
C ILE A 17 -1.80 0.14 21.35
N ASN A 18 -0.90 -0.38 20.53
CA ASN A 18 0.51 0.01 20.53
C ASN A 18 0.78 0.94 19.34
N HIS A 19 0.88 2.25 19.59
CA HIS A 19 1.15 3.24 18.54
C HIS A 19 2.51 3.10 17.85
N ALA A 20 3.44 2.33 18.42
CA ALA A 20 4.71 2.02 17.77
C ALA A 20 4.63 0.85 16.78
N GLN A 21 3.59 0.01 16.88
CA GLN A 21 3.39 -1.13 16.00
C GLN A 21 2.68 -0.69 14.72
N LYS A 22 3.33 -0.89 13.57
CA LYS A 22 2.77 -0.54 12.25
C LYS A 22 1.84 -1.61 11.67
N ASP A 23 1.98 -2.85 12.16
CA ASP A 23 1.20 -3.99 11.69
C ASP A 23 -0.14 -4.05 12.41
N LEU A 24 -1.16 -4.64 11.75
CA LEU A 24 -2.45 -4.88 12.39
C LEU A 24 -2.25 -5.75 13.64
N PRO A 25 -2.99 -5.48 14.73
CA PRO A 25 -2.86 -6.22 15.98
C PRO A 25 -3.62 -7.56 15.92
N ILE A 26 -3.45 -8.30 14.83
CA ILE A 26 -4.07 -9.61 14.59
C ILE A 26 -3.00 -10.69 14.46
N THR A 27 -3.29 -11.87 14.98
CA THR A 27 -2.52 -13.10 14.77
C THR A 27 -3.46 -14.19 14.29
N ILE A 28 -3.08 -14.89 13.23
CA ILE A 28 -3.87 -15.94 12.61
C ILE A 28 -3.22 -17.28 12.91
N TYR A 29 -4.04 -18.26 13.28
CA TYR A 29 -3.63 -19.64 13.50
C TYR A 29 -4.47 -20.59 12.64
N GLU A 30 -3.81 -21.57 12.05
CA GLU A 30 -4.44 -22.69 11.35
C GLU A 30 -4.21 -24.00 12.10
N ASN A 31 -5.07 -24.96 11.83
CA ASN A 31 -4.97 -26.30 12.39
C ASN A 31 -4.04 -27.15 11.54
N GLU A 32 -2.94 -27.63 12.12
CA GLU A 32 -2.05 -28.60 11.48
C GLU A 32 -1.99 -29.90 12.30
N LEU A 33 -2.01 -31.03 11.60
CA LEU A 33 -1.83 -32.35 12.23
C LEU A 33 -0.33 -32.63 12.39
N HIS A 34 0.14 -32.68 13.63
CA HIS A 34 1.51 -33.02 13.99
C HIS A 34 1.56 -34.29 14.83
N VAL A 35 2.54 -35.15 14.55
CA VAL A 35 2.81 -36.32 15.39
C VAL A 35 3.73 -35.91 16.52
N ILE A 36 3.21 -35.87 17.75
CA ILE A 36 3.96 -35.56 18.96
C ILE A 36 3.97 -36.84 19.81
N ASP A 37 5.17 -37.32 20.15
CA ASP A 37 5.36 -38.59 20.91
C ASP A 37 4.64 -39.80 20.31
N GLY A 38 4.56 -39.87 18.97
CA GLY A 38 3.92 -40.97 18.25
C GLY A 38 2.40 -40.89 18.16
N VAL A 39 1.78 -39.85 18.73
CA VAL A 39 0.33 -39.61 18.67
C VAL A 39 0.02 -38.47 17.70
N PRO A 40 -0.86 -38.66 16.69
CA PRO A 40 -1.36 -37.57 15.87
C PRO A 40 -2.16 -36.58 16.72
N SER A 41 -1.69 -35.34 16.76
CA SER A 41 -2.29 -34.25 17.53
C SER A 41 -2.57 -33.06 16.61
N LEU A 42 -3.72 -32.43 16.79
CA LEU A 42 -4.09 -31.24 16.04
C LEU A 42 -3.62 -30.02 16.82
N ILE A 43 -2.68 -29.25 16.26
CA ILE A 43 -2.09 -28.09 16.92
C ILE A 43 -2.39 -26.81 16.12
N PHE A 44 -2.42 -25.68 16.83
CA PHE A 44 -2.50 -24.37 16.21
C PHE A 44 -1.12 -23.88 15.81
N VAL A 45 -0.94 -23.63 14.52
CA VAL A 45 0.30 -23.07 13.96
C VAL A 45 0.01 -21.67 13.46
N ARG A 46 0.91 -20.73 13.77
CA ARG A 46 0.75 -19.32 13.37
C ARG A 46 0.98 -19.20 11.87
N SER A 47 0.00 -18.65 11.17
CA SER A 47 0.05 -18.43 9.72
C SER A 47 0.42 -16.98 9.40
N SER A 48 1.12 -16.78 8.28
CA SER A 48 1.31 -15.46 7.70
C SER A 48 0.03 -15.00 7.02
N TYR A 49 -0.14 -13.68 6.91
CA TYR A 49 -1.28 -13.10 6.20
C TYR A 49 -0.85 -11.89 5.39
N THR A 50 -1.63 -11.61 4.36
CA THR A 50 -1.52 -10.40 3.57
C THR A 50 -2.91 -9.79 3.53
N ILE A 51 -3.00 -8.47 3.65
CA ILE A 51 -4.28 -7.77 3.50
C ILE A 51 -4.48 -7.57 2.01
N GLU A 52 -5.53 -8.16 1.47
CA GLU A 52 -6.02 -7.86 0.13
C GLU A 52 -7.29 -7.04 0.26
N THR A 53 -7.34 -5.91 -0.44
CA THR A 53 -8.53 -5.05 -0.50
C THR A 53 -8.97 -4.92 -1.95
N VAL A 54 -10.27 -5.01 -2.19
CA VAL A 54 -10.86 -4.66 -3.49
C VAL A 54 -10.96 -3.13 -3.61
N GLU A 55 -11.00 -2.56 -4.83
CA GLU A 55 -11.02 -1.11 -5.04
C GLU A 55 -12.17 -0.40 -4.30
N ALA A 56 -13.38 -0.97 -4.31
CA ALA A 56 -14.52 -0.42 -3.58
C ALA A 56 -14.28 -0.41 -2.05
N GLU A 57 -13.63 -1.45 -1.51
CA GLU A 57 -13.25 -1.53 -0.10
C GLU A 57 -12.17 -0.49 0.23
N ARG A 58 -11.15 -0.36 -0.62
CA ARG A 58 -10.08 0.63 -0.47
C ARG A 58 -10.63 2.05 -0.36
N ILE A 59 -11.55 2.42 -1.25
CA ILE A 59 -12.22 3.73 -1.23
C ILE A 59 -13.04 3.91 0.05
N SER A 60 -13.76 2.87 0.47
CA SER A 60 -14.59 2.92 1.67
C SER A 60 -13.77 3.07 2.95
N VAL A 61 -12.68 2.31 3.08
CA VAL A 61 -11.75 2.39 4.21
C VAL A 61 -11.05 3.74 4.24
N ASP A 62 -10.62 4.25 3.09
CA ASP A 62 -10.00 5.58 2.97
C ASP A 62 -10.98 6.68 3.40
N HIS A 63 -12.24 6.61 2.98
CA HIS A 63 -13.27 7.54 3.42
C HIS A 63 -13.43 7.53 4.93
N VAL A 64 -13.57 6.35 5.55
CA VAL A 64 -13.73 6.21 7.01
C VAL A 64 -12.48 6.68 7.76
N ALA A 65 -11.28 6.42 7.24
CA ALA A 65 -10.03 6.87 7.84
C ALA A 65 -9.87 8.41 7.81
N HIS A 66 -10.45 9.07 6.82
CA HIS A 66 -10.41 10.52 6.65
C HIS A 66 -11.62 11.27 7.23
N LEU A 67 -12.63 10.56 7.76
CA LEU A 67 -13.73 11.16 8.53
C LEU A 67 -13.20 11.76 9.85
N LYS A 68 -12.65 12.97 9.77
CA LYS A 68 -12.50 13.83 10.94
C LYS A 68 -13.89 14.33 11.34
N PRO A 69 -14.21 14.48 12.65
CA PRO A 69 -15.54 14.91 13.10
C PRO A 69 -15.94 16.36 12.73
N SER A 70 -15.19 17.05 11.88
CA SER A 70 -15.48 18.42 11.44
C SER A 70 -14.91 18.62 10.04
N ASP A 71 -15.75 18.53 9.02
CA ASP A 71 -16.04 19.65 8.12
C ASP A 71 -16.93 19.17 6.97
N GLY A 72 -18.04 19.88 6.78
CA GLY A 72 -19.04 19.60 5.77
C GLY A 72 -18.46 19.49 4.36
N GLY A 73 -19.14 18.69 3.53
CA GLY A 73 -18.76 18.37 2.16
C GLY A 73 -18.68 19.60 1.25
N SER A 74 -17.55 20.29 1.30
CA SER A 74 -17.15 21.35 0.38
C SER A 74 -16.23 20.78 -0.71
N ALA A 75 -16.25 21.35 -1.91
CA ALA A 75 -15.27 21.06 -2.97
C ALA A 75 -13.81 21.25 -2.50
N ALA A 76 -13.58 22.14 -1.51
CA ALA A 76 -12.29 22.30 -0.86
C ALA A 76 -11.84 21.03 -0.12
N THR A 77 -12.79 20.27 0.45
CA THR A 77 -12.52 18.99 1.14
C THR A 77 -12.11 17.89 0.15
N GLN A 78 -12.68 17.88 -1.06
CA GLN A 78 -12.33 16.89 -2.11
C GLN A 78 -10.93 17.14 -2.69
N LEU A 79 -10.59 18.39 -3.01
CA LEU A 79 -9.25 18.75 -3.47
C LEU A 79 -8.20 18.45 -2.39
N ALA A 80 -8.49 18.80 -1.13
CA ALA A 80 -7.61 18.51 0.00
C ALA A 80 -7.40 17.00 0.20
N ALA A 81 -8.44 16.18 0.07
CA ALA A 81 -8.34 14.72 0.10
C ALA A 81 -7.46 14.20 -1.04
N HIS A 82 -7.67 14.66 -2.27
CA HIS A 82 -6.86 14.27 -3.43
C HIS A 82 -5.37 14.61 -3.25
N LEU A 83 -5.07 15.84 -2.81
CA LEU A 83 -3.70 16.27 -2.51
C LEU A 83 -3.07 15.47 -1.36
N THR A 84 -3.85 15.12 -0.35
CA THR A 84 -3.41 14.27 0.77
C THR A 84 -3.09 12.85 0.30
N GLY A 85 -3.87 12.30 -0.64
CA GLY A 85 -3.60 11.03 -1.31
C GLY A 85 -2.27 11.04 -2.07
N ILE A 86 -2.04 12.06 -2.90
CA ILE A 86 -0.77 12.24 -3.62
C ILE A 86 0.40 12.38 -2.64
N HIS A 87 0.25 13.21 -1.60
CA HIS A 87 1.27 13.41 -0.58
C HIS A 87 1.63 12.08 0.12
N SER A 88 0.62 11.30 0.49
CA SER A 88 0.80 10.01 1.15
C SER A 88 1.50 9.00 0.24
N ALA A 89 1.15 8.96 -1.05
CA ALA A 89 1.83 8.11 -2.03
C ALA A 89 3.32 8.46 -2.19
N ILE A 90 3.64 9.77 -2.28
CA ILE A 90 5.03 10.25 -2.33
C ILE A 90 5.80 9.85 -1.06
N LYS A 91 5.17 10.04 0.11
CA LYS A 91 5.75 9.67 1.41
C LYS A 91 6.03 8.17 1.50
N MET A 92 5.11 7.33 1.03
CA MET A 92 5.27 5.88 0.98
C MET A 92 6.44 5.46 0.07
N LEU A 93 6.52 6.04 -1.14
CA LEU A 93 7.62 5.76 -2.06
C LEU A 93 8.96 6.17 -1.45
N ASN A 94 9.05 7.37 -0.86
CA ASN A 94 10.27 7.84 -0.18
C ASN A 94 10.70 6.89 0.94
N SER A 95 9.75 6.41 1.74
CA SER A 95 10.04 5.45 2.81
C SER A 95 10.63 4.16 2.26
N ARG A 96 10.14 3.64 1.13
CA ARG A 96 10.68 2.43 0.50
C ARG A 96 12.08 2.65 -0.05
N ILE A 97 12.30 3.77 -0.76
CA ILE A 97 13.62 4.16 -1.29
C ILE A 97 14.64 4.29 -0.16
N ARG A 98 14.25 4.89 0.96
CA ARG A 98 15.13 5.08 2.13
C ARG A 98 15.57 3.75 2.74
N VAL A 99 14.69 2.76 2.83
CA VAL A 99 15.05 1.41 3.31
C VAL A 99 16.09 0.77 2.40
N LEU A 100 15.87 0.82 1.08
CA LEU A 100 16.84 0.31 0.11
C LEU A 100 18.19 1.03 0.22
N TYR A 101 18.18 2.35 0.33
CA TYR A 101 19.39 3.15 0.49
C TYR A 101 20.19 2.76 1.74
N HIS A 102 19.53 2.66 2.90
CA HIS A 102 20.20 2.27 4.15
C HIS A 102 20.78 0.87 4.05
N PHE A 103 20.05 -0.08 3.46
CA PHE A 103 20.52 -1.44 3.27
C PHE A 103 21.79 -1.50 2.40
N LEU A 104 21.77 -0.82 1.25
CA LEU A 104 22.92 -0.73 0.35
C LEU A 104 24.13 -0.03 0.99
N SER A 105 23.88 1.01 1.80
CA SER A 105 24.94 1.70 2.53
C SER A 105 25.59 0.81 3.60
N ALA A 106 24.80 0.01 4.32
CA ALA A 106 25.32 -0.96 5.28
C ALA A 106 26.13 -2.09 4.61
N MET A 107 25.68 -2.58 3.45
CA MET A 107 26.45 -3.54 2.64
C MET A 107 27.79 -2.94 2.18
N GLN A 108 27.80 -1.68 1.74
CA GLN A 108 29.02 -1.00 1.30
C GLN A 108 30.04 -0.84 2.44
N LYS A 109 29.57 -0.63 3.68
CA LYS A 109 30.42 -0.54 4.88
C LYS A 109 30.90 -1.90 5.40
N GLY A 110 30.39 -3.01 4.85
CA GLY A 110 30.70 -4.36 5.30
C GLY A 110 29.95 -4.80 6.57
N GLU A 111 28.93 -4.05 7.00
CA GLU A 111 28.08 -4.41 8.15
C GLU A 111 27.15 -5.59 7.82
N ILE A 112 26.80 -5.76 6.55
CA ILE A 112 25.91 -6.81 6.02
C ILE A 112 26.63 -7.52 4.86
N PRO A 113 26.53 -8.86 4.73
CA PRO A 113 27.08 -9.60 3.60
C PRO A 113 26.57 -9.08 2.25
N CYS A 114 27.45 -9.05 1.25
CA CYS A 114 27.10 -8.58 -0.08
C CYS A 114 26.28 -9.64 -0.85
N GLU A 115 25.03 -9.32 -1.18
CA GLU A 115 24.12 -10.16 -1.96
C GLU A 115 24.03 -9.68 -3.43
N ASN A 116 24.66 -10.42 -4.34
CA ASN A 116 24.77 -10.02 -5.75
C ASN A 116 23.44 -10.05 -6.53
N SER A 117 22.50 -10.92 -6.15
CA SER A 117 21.14 -11.00 -6.70
C SER A 117 20.38 -9.69 -6.51
N LEU A 118 20.40 -9.14 -5.29
CA LEU A 118 19.74 -7.88 -4.94
C LEU A 118 20.39 -6.70 -5.68
N LEU A 119 21.72 -6.62 -5.71
CA LEU A 119 22.43 -5.56 -6.43
C LEU A 119 22.07 -5.54 -7.92
N ARG A 120 21.92 -6.72 -8.54
CA ARG A 120 21.47 -6.84 -9.93
C ARG A 120 20.04 -6.33 -10.11
N GLN A 121 19.13 -6.63 -9.19
CA GLN A 121 17.75 -6.13 -9.23
C GLN A 121 17.70 -4.61 -9.09
N VAL A 122 18.44 -4.04 -8.14
CA VAL A 122 18.55 -2.59 -7.96
C VAL A 122 19.13 -1.93 -9.21
N SER A 123 20.18 -2.50 -9.81
CA SER A 123 20.74 -1.99 -11.06
C SER A 123 19.73 -2.03 -12.20
N SER A 124 18.95 -3.13 -12.32
CA SER A 124 17.88 -3.23 -13.32
C SER A 124 16.79 -2.18 -13.10
N LEU A 125 16.41 -1.91 -11.85
CA LEU A 125 15.43 -0.89 -11.51
C LEU A 125 15.91 0.51 -11.93
N LEU A 126 17.16 0.86 -11.60
CA LEU A 126 17.74 2.17 -11.96
C LEU A 126 17.83 2.37 -13.47
N ARG A 127 18.14 1.31 -14.23
CA ARG A 127 18.20 1.36 -15.70
C ARG A 127 16.84 1.52 -16.39
N ARG A 128 15.73 1.25 -15.69
CA ARG A 128 14.38 1.52 -16.18
C ARG A 128 13.96 2.97 -15.99
N LEU A 129 14.78 3.77 -15.31
CA LEU A 129 14.53 5.19 -15.16
C LEU A 129 15.33 5.97 -16.21
N PRO A 130 14.72 6.99 -16.85
CA PRO A 130 13.34 7.44 -16.69
C PRO A 130 12.33 6.46 -17.33
N ALA A 131 11.18 6.28 -16.67
CA ALA A 131 10.21 5.23 -17.03
C ALA A 131 9.61 5.42 -18.44
N THR A 132 9.52 6.65 -18.91
CA THR A 132 9.05 6.97 -20.26
C THR A 132 9.66 8.29 -20.70
N GLU A 133 10.48 8.25 -21.74
CA GLU A 133 10.95 9.42 -22.48
C GLU A 133 10.85 9.06 -23.96
N SER A 134 9.70 9.37 -24.55
CA SER A 134 9.51 9.23 -25.99
C SER A 134 8.84 10.49 -26.54
N PRO A 135 9.18 10.91 -27.77
CA PRO A 135 8.54 12.08 -28.38
C PRO A 135 7.02 11.88 -28.49
N LYS A 136 6.58 10.65 -28.79
CA LYS A 136 5.15 10.30 -28.81
C LYS A 136 4.47 10.53 -27.46
N PHE A 137 5.09 10.09 -26.35
CA PHE A 137 4.55 10.34 -25.02
C PHE A 137 4.42 11.84 -24.73
N GLN A 138 5.39 12.65 -25.16
CA GLN A 138 5.34 14.09 -24.98
C GLN A 138 4.21 14.74 -25.80
N ASP A 139 4.01 14.30 -27.04
CA ASP A 139 2.89 14.75 -27.88
C ASP A 139 1.54 14.35 -27.26
N ASP A 140 1.39 13.09 -26.85
CA ASP A 140 0.18 12.57 -26.21
C ASP A 140 -0.11 13.32 -24.88
N PHE A 141 0.92 13.55 -24.06
CA PHE A 141 0.81 14.31 -22.81
C PHE A 141 0.38 15.76 -23.04
N LEU A 142 0.96 16.44 -24.03
CA LEU A 142 0.61 17.82 -24.36
C LEU A 142 -0.82 17.92 -24.91
N MET A 143 -1.26 16.93 -25.69
CA MET A 143 -2.64 16.86 -26.17
C MET A 143 -3.63 16.76 -25.00
N GLU A 144 -3.44 15.80 -24.10
CA GLU A 144 -4.33 15.62 -22.94
C GLU A 144 -4.30 16.83 -21.99
N TYR A 145 -3.13 17.43 -21.79
CA TYR A 145 -2.98 18.64 -21.00
C TYR A 145 -3.79 19.82 -21.59
N ASN A 146 -3.68 20.04 -22.89
CA ASN A 146 -4.40 21.12 -23.57
C ASN A 146 -5.92 20.89 -23.53
N ASP A 147 -6.38 19.66 -23.76
CA ASP A 147 -7.80 19.29 -23.68
C ASP A 147 -8.38 19.54 -22.28
N THR A 148 -7.63 19.13 -21.25
CA THR A 148 -8.01 19.36 -19.85
C THR A 148 -8.10 20.86 -19.52
N LEU A 149 -7.15 21.66 -20.02
CA LEU A 149 -7.13 23.10 -19.80
C LEU A 149 -8.30 23.80 -20.49
N LEU A 150 -8.61 23.43 -21.73
CA LEU A 150 -9.76 23.95 -22.47
C LEU A 150 -11.08 23.62 -21.76
N MET A 151 -11.27 22.37 -21.35
CA MET A 151 -12.46 21.94 -20.61
C MET A 151 -12.61 22.70 -19.29
N THR A 152 -11.52 22.88 -18.55
CA THR A 152 -11.51 23.64 -17.29
C THR A 152 -11.88 25.11 -17.54
N TYR A 153 -11.35 25.72 -18.60
CA TYR A 153 -11.66 27.10 -18.96
C TYR A 153 -13.13 27.30 -19.33
N LEU A 154 -13.70 26.41 -20.16
CA LEU A 154 -15.13 26.44 -20.50
C LEU A 154 -16.01 26.26 -19.26
N ALA A 155 -15.66 25.32 -18.37
CA ALA A 155 -16.37 25.11 -17.11
C ALA A 155 -16.35 26.35 -16.21
N MET A 156 -15.22 27.07 -16.14
CA MET A 156 -15.12 28.33 -15.38
C MET A 156 -16.04 29.41 -15.97
N ILE A 157 -16.12 29.53 -17.30
CA ILE A 157 -17.04 30.49 -17.94
C ILE A 157 -18.49 30.15 -17.58
N THR A 158 -18.88 28.88 -17.65
CA THR A 158 -20.25 28.44 -17.30
C THR A 158 -20.58 28.64 -15.81
N ASN A 159 -19.61 28.55 -14.91
CA ASN A 159 -19.83 28.78 -13.48
C ASN A 159 -19.93 30.28 -13.13
N CYS A 160 -19.37 31.16 -13.96
CA CYS A 160 -19.44 32.61 -13.79
C CYS A 160 -20.71 33.26 -14.40
N SER A 161 -21.48 32.51 -15.20
CA SER A 161 -22.77 32.94 -15.79
C SER A 161 -23.95 32.40 -15.00
#